data_AF-A0A1V2PFU2-F1
#
_entry.id   AF-A0A1V2PFU2-F1
#
_cell.length_a   1.000
_cell.length_b   1.000
_cell.length_c   1.000
_cell.angle_alpha   90.00
_cell.angle_beta   90.00
_cell.angle_gamma   90.00
#
_symmetry.space_group_name_H-M   'P 1'
#
loop_
_entity.id
_entity.type
_entity.pdbx_description
1 polymer ?
#
loop_
_entity_poly.entity_id
_entity_poly.type
_entity_poly.pdbx_seq_one_letter_code
_entity_poly.pdbx_strand_id
1 'polypeptide(L)'
;MPRWTTSFSPPATALTGLDADQRKRVVRAVQRGDAADNLELANPLVTYASAVLRWHASMRVWRIVAFAFVACGAVLVLLGSLGEGAFDWLDLAPIAVLAALLLSFVADSRRKARAEQSMRATENRWGWGNGPVKS
;
A
#
# COMPACT_ATOMS: atom_id res chain seq x y z
N MET A 1 -6.15 -26.68 -0.15
CA MET A 1 -5.67 -25.81 0.95
C MET A 1 -5.23 -24.48 0.36
N PRO A 2 -5.91 -23.35 0.63
CA PRO A 2 -5.45 -22.05 0.15
C PRO A 2 -4.17 -21.68 0.88
N ARG A 3 -3.04 -21.59 0.16
CA ARG A 3 -1.79 -21.02 0.66
C ARG A 3 -2.01 -19.51 0.78
N TRP A 4 -2.26 -19.04 2.00
CA TRP A 4 -2.16 -17.61 2.31
C TRP A 4 -0.67 -17.28 2.31
N THR A 5 -0.14 -16.85 1.17
CA THR A 5 1.19 -16.25 1.12
C THR A 5 1.10 -14.92 1.87
N THR A 6 1.50 -14.94 3.13
CA THR A 6 1.73 -13.79 3.99
C THR A 6 2.97 -13.03 3.51
N SER A 7 3.01 -12.60 2.24
CA SER A 7 4.06 -11.71 1.77
C SER A 7 3.79 -10.30 2.31
N PHE A 8 4.71 -9.78 3.12
CA PHE A 8 4.76 -8.38 3.53
C PHE A 8 5.04 -7.40 2.38
N SER A 9 5.08 -7.90 1.14
CA SER A 9 5.27 -7.12 -0.07
C SER A 9 4.25 -7.54 -1.13
N PRO A 10 3.85 -6.63 -2.03
CA PRO A 10 2.99 -6.97 -3.15
C PRO A 10 3.66 -8.10 -3.96
N PRO A 11 2.88 -9.03 -4.52
CA PRO A 11 3.45 -10.16 -5.23
C PRO A 11 4.20 -9.67 -6.47
N ALA A 12 5.52 -9.84 -6.45
CA ALA A 12 6.43 -9.49 -7.54
C ALA A 12 6.28 -10.42 -8.76
N THR A 13 5.35 -11.37 -8.71
CA THR A 13 5.02 -12.28 -9.82
C THR A 13 4.55 -11.54 -11.07
N ALA A 14 3.98 -10.34 -10.91
CA ALA A 14 3.63 -9.44 -12.02
C ALA A 14 4.86 -8.86 -12.77
N LEU A 15 6.05 -8.97 -12.18
CA LEU A 15 7.32 -8.46 -12.69
C LEU A 15 8.29 -9.57 -13.10
N THR A 16 7.84 -10.84 -13.07
CA THR A 16 8.66 -11.99 -13.45
C THR A 16 8.92 -11.96 -14.95
N GLY A 17 10.19 -12.10 -15.36
CA GLY A 17 10.59 -12.03 -16.77
C GLY A 17 10.98 -10.64 -17.27
N LEU A 18 10.76 -9.57 -16.49
CA LEU A 18 11.28 -8.23 -16.80
C LEU A 18 12.73 -8.11 -16.36
N ASP A 19 13.52 -7.33 -17.09
CA ASP A 19 14.87 -6.97 -16.65
C ASP A 19 14.83 -6.04 -15.42
N ALA A 20 15.91 -5.97 -14.62
CA ALA A 20 15.96 -5.19 -13.38
C ALA A 20 15.61 -3.71 -13.61
N ASP A 21 16.08 -3.14 -14.72
CA ASP A 21 15.77 -1.76 -15.11
C ASP A 21 14.31 -1.56 -15.51
N GLN A 22 13.74 -2.51 -16.24
CA GLN A 22 12.31 -2.50 -16.61
C GLN A 22 11.44 -2.58 -15.35
N ARG A 23 11.77 -3.46 -14.40
CA ARG A 23 11.07 -3.53 -13.10
C ARG A 23 11.14 -2.21 -12.36
N LYS A 24 12.31 -1.59 -12.29
CA LYS A 24 12.51 -0.31 -11.61
C LYS A 24 11.73 0.83 -12.28
N ARG A 25 11.53 0.79 -13.60
CA ARG A 25 10.68 1.74 -14.33
C ARG A 25 9.21 1.53 -14.01
N VAL A 26 8.72 0.29 -14.09
CA VAL A 26 7.32 -0.04 -13.75
C VAL A 26 6.98 0.35 -12.31
N VAL A 27 7.83 0.00 -11.35
CA VAL A 27 7.62 0.35 -9.94
C VAL A 27 7.63 1.86 -9.74
N ARG A 28 8.54 2.60 -10.40
CA ARG A 28 8.59 4.07 -10.31
C ARG A 28 7.34 4.71 -10.92
N ALA A 29 6.87 4.23 -12.07
CA ALA A 29 5.67 4.75 -12.72
C ALA A 29 4.43 4.58 -11.80
N VAL A 30 4.25 3.39 -11.22
CA VAL A 30 3.17 3.13 -10.24
C VAL A 30 3.30 4.00 -8.99
N GLN A 31 4.51 4.18 -8.46
CA GLN A 31 4.75 5.02 -7.27
C GLN A 31 4.53 6.51 -7.52
N ARG A 32 4.63 6.98 -8.77
CA ARG A 32 4.38 8.36 -9.19
C ARG A 32 2.94 8.59 -9.63
N GLY A 33 2.24 7.54 -10.06
CA GLY A 33 0.91 7.65 -10.66
C GLY A 33 0.94 7.90 -12.17
N ASP A 34 2.08 7.61 -12.81
CA ASP A 34 2.30 7.87 -14.23
C ASP A 34 1.85 6.68 -15.10
N ALA A 35 1.53 6.96 -16.37
CA ALA A 35 1.25 5.93 -17.36
C ALA A 35 2.51 5.12 -17.71
N ALA A 36 2.34 3.90 -18.21
CA ALA A 36 3.46 3.11 -18.73
C ALA A 36 4.22 3.82 -19.86
N ASP A 37 5.54 3.72 -19.84
CA ASP A 37 6.44 4.31 -20.84
C ASP A 37 6.20 3.74 -22.23
N ASN A 38 6.01 2.41 -22.33
CA ASN A 38 5.86 1.65 -23.58
C ASN A 38 4.68 0.67 -23.48
N LEU A 39 4.11 0.28 -24.63
CA LEU A 39 3.01 -0.69 -24.71
C LEU A 39 3.37 -2.05 -24.10
N GLU A 40 4.59 -2.55 -24.31
CA GLU A 40 5.08 -3.80 -23.71
C GLU A 40 5.10 -3.77 -22.17
N LEU A 41 5.29 -2.57 -21.59
CA LEU A 41 5.31 -2.35 -20.14
C LEU A 41 3.94 -1.97 -19.57
N ALA A 42 2.92 -1.77 -20.41
CA ALA A 42 1.56 -1.50 -19.97
C ALA A 42 0.95 -2.70 -19.22
N ASN A 43 1.10 -3.92 -19.76
CA ASN A 43 0.58 -5.13 -19.11
C ASN A 43 1.21 -5.41 -17.74
N PRO A 44 2.55 -5.41 -17.61
CA PRO A 44 3.19 -5.60 -16.32
C PRO A 44 2.83 -4.49 -15.33
N LEU A 45 2.66 -3.24 -15.77
CA LEU A 45 2.27 -2.13 -14.92
C LEU A 45 0.86 -2.29 -14.36
N VAL A 46 -0.14 -2.53 -15.22
CA VAL A 46 -1.53 -2.74 -14.79
C VAL A 46 -1.64 -3.97 -13.88
N THR A 47 -0.95 -5.05 -14.23
CA THR A 47 -0.93 -6.27 -13.42
C THR A 47 -0.32 -6.00 -12.04
N TYR A 48 0.83 -5.31 -11.98
CA TYR A 48 1.48 -4.95 -10.71
C TYR A 48 0.64 -3.99 -9.88
N ALA A 49 0.06 -2.95 -10.48
CA ALA A 49 -0.83 -2.01 -9.79
C ALA A 49 -2.07 -2.72 -9.21
N SER A 50 -2.70 -3.63 -9.98
CA SER A 50 -3.83 -4.44 -9.49
C SER A 50 -3.43 -5.37 -8.33
N ALA A 51 -2.20 -5.89 -8.35
CA ALA A 51 -1.66 -6.73 -7.28
C ALA A 51 -1.38 -5.92 -6.01
N VAL A 52 -0.85 -4.71 -6.15
CA VAL A 52 -0.70 -3.74 -5.05
C VAL A 52 -2.06 -3.45 -4.42
N LEU A 53 -3.09 -3.13 -5.22
CA LEU A 53 -4.44 -2.85 -4.72
C LEU A 53 -5.05 -4.04 -3.97
N ARG A 54 -4.91 -5.26 -4.50
CA ARG A 54 -5.38 -6.50 -3.83
C ARG A 54 -4.64 -6.77 -2.52
N TRP A 55 -3.34 -6.51 -2.49
CA TRP A 55 -2.54 -6.63 -1.28
C TRP A 55 -2.98 -5.62 -0.20
N HIS A 56 -3.23 -4.37 -0.58
CA HIS A 56 -3.79 -3.36 0.35
C HIS A 56 -5.16 -3.79 0.88
N ALA A 57 -6.03 -4.35 0.04
CA ALA A 57 -7.34 -4.84 0.46
C ALA A 57 -7.22 -6.00 1.46
N SER A 58 -6.31 -6.94 1.20
CA SER A 58 -6.05 -8.10 2.08
C SER A 58 -5.45 -7.69 3.44
N MET A 59 -4.55 -6.70 3.45
CA MET A 59 -3.93 -6.20 4.68
C MET A 59 -4.82 -5.29 5.52
N ARG A 60 -5.97 -4.84 4.98
CA ARG A 60 -6.84 -3.88 5.67
C ARG A 60 -7.30 -4.38 7.03
N VAL A 61 -7.68 -5.66 7.13
CA VAL A 61 -8.15 -6.28 8.38
C VAL A 61 -7.02 -6.35 9.42
N TRP A 62 -5.85 -6.85 9.02
CA TRP A 62 -4.67 -6.94 9.90
C TRP A 62 -4.24 -5.57 10.43
N ARG A 63 -4.33 -4.53 9.59
CA ARG A 63 -4.01 -3.16 10.01
C ARG A 63 -5.01 -2.58 10.99
N ILE A 64 -6.31 -2.85 10.80
CA ILE A 64 -7.36 -2.45 11.76
C ILE A 64 -7.11 -3.13 13.10
N VAL A 65 -6.81 -4.43 13.11
CA VAL A 65 -6.51 -5.19 14.33
C VAL A 65 -5.26 -4.61 15.01
N ALA A 66 -4.16 -4.41 14.28
CA ALA A 66 -2.95 -3.82 14.83
C ALA A 66 -3.20 -2.42 15.42
N PHE A 67 -3.98 -1.59 14.73
CA PHE A 67 -4.36 -0.27 15.21
C PHE A 67 -5.18 -0.34 16.50
N ALA A 68 -6.13 -1.27 16.59
CA ALA A 68 -6.92 -1.46 17.80
C ALA A 68 -6.05 -1.86 18.99
N PHE A 69 -5.09 -2.78 18.79
CA PHE A 69 -4.14 -3.16 19.85
C PHE A 69 -3.27 -1.98 20.30
N VAL A 70 -2.73 -1.21 19.36
CA VAL A 70 -1.88 -0.05 19.68
C VAL A 70 -2.67 1.06 20.38
N ALA A 71 -3.88 1.36 19.90
CA ALA A 71 -4.75 2.35 20.52
C ALA A 71 -5.15 1.92 21.94
N CYS A 72 -5.49 0.63 22.13
CA CYS A 72 -5.79 0.08 23.45
C CYS A 72 -4.59 0.20 24.39
N GLY A 73 -3.39 -0.19 23.94
CA GLY A 73 -2.15 -0.04 24.71
C GLY A 73 -1.84 1.42 25.06
N ALA A 74 -2.01 2.34 24.12
CA ALA A 74 -1.81 3.77 24.35
C ALA A 74 -2.78 4.33 25.41
N VAL A 75 -4.06 3.94 25.35
CA VAL A 75 -5.06 4.34 26.34
C VAL A 75 -4.73 3.82 27.73
N LEU A 76 -4.28 2.56 27.84
CA LEU A 76 -3.88 1.96 29.12
C LEU A 76 -2.66 2.67 29.74
N VAL A 77 -1.66 3.04 28.95
CA VAL A 77 -0.49 3.81 29.42
C VAL A 77 -0.92 5.18 29.93
N LEU A 78 -1.76 5.90 29.18
CA LEU A 78 -2.24 7.22 29.57
C LEU A 78 -3.09 7.17 30.85
N LEU A 79 -3.96 6.16 31.01
CA LEU A 79 -4.76 5.95 32.23
C LEU A 79 -3.87 5.69 33.46
N GLY A 80 -2.75 4.98 33.30
CA GLY A 80 -1.79 4.75 34.39
C GLY A 80 -1.07 6.04 34.82
N SER A 81 -0.61 6.84 33.86
CA SER A 81 0.16 8.07 34.10
C SER A 81 -0.63 9.17 34.84
N LEU A 82 -1.95 9.26 34.60
CA LEU A 82 -2.82 10.27 35.22
C LEU A 82 -2.95 10.13 36.75
N GLY A 83 -2.61 8.96 37.31
CA GLY A 83 -2.65 8.70 38.75
C GLY A 83 -1.42 9.18 39.52
N GLU A 84 -0.28 9.33 38.86
CA GLU A 84 1.02 9.51 39.53
C GLU A 84 1.60 10.94 39.41
N GLY A 85 1.00 11.80 38.58
CA GLY A 85 1.32 13.24 38.52
C GLY A 85 2.70 13.59 37.95
N ALA A 86 3.51 12.60 37.60
CA ALA A 86 4.79 12.78 36.92
C ALA A 86 4.59 12.51 35.42
N PHE A 87 4.61 13.57 34.62
CA PHE A 87 4.58 13.45 33.16
C PHE A 87 5.99 13.13 32.67
N ASP A 88 6.23 11.89 32.28
CA ASP A 88 7.56 11.40 31.89
C ASP A 88 7.67 11.25 30.36
N TRP A 89 8.88 11.11 29.82
CA TRP A 89 9.07 10.89 28.37
C TRP A 89 8.34 9.65 27.84
N LEU A 90 8.01 8.70 28.72
CA LEU A 90 7.20 7.53 28.41
C LEU A 90 5.76 7.88 28.00
N ASP A 91 5.21 9.01 28.46
CA ASP A 91 3.85 9.46 28.13
C ASP A 91 3.76 10.06 26.72
N LEU A 92 4.89 10.46 26.14
CA LEU A 92 4.99 10.89 24.74
C LEU A 92 5.09 9.72 23.76
N ALA A 93 5.58 8.56 24.21
CA ALA A 93 5.71 7.37 23.37
C ALA A 93 4.38 6.93 22.71
N PRO A 94 3.24 6.81 23.41
CA PRO A 94 1.98 6.45 22.78
C PRO A 94 1.49 7.49 21.77
N ILE A 95 1.73 8.78 22.02
CA ILE A 95 1.39 9.87 21.09
C ILE A 95 2.24 9.77 19.81
N ALA A 96 3.54 9.55 19.94
CA ALA A 96 4.45 9.38 18.81
C ALA A 96 4.07 8.15 17.97
N VAL A 97 3.70 7.04 18.61
CA VAL A 97 3.24 5.82 17.93
C VAL A 97 1.92 6.07 17.17
N LEU A 98 0.95 6.75 17.78
CA LEU A 98 -0.30 7.15 17.12
C LEU A 98 -0.04 8.06 15.91
N ALA A 99 0.83 9.05 16.05
CA ALA A 99 1.21 9.95 14.96
C ALA A 99 1.88 9.20 13.80
N ALA A 100 2.82 8.29 14.10
CA ALA A 100 3.48 7.45 13.11
C ALA A 100 2.48 6.54 12.37
N LEU A 101 1.51 5.96 13.09
CA LEU A 101 0.44 5.16 12.50
C LEU A 101 -0.43 5.99 11.54
N LEU A 102 -0.86 7.19 11.94
CA LEU A 102 -1.62 8.09 11.09
C LEU A 102 -0.85 8.46 9.82
N LEU A 103 0.43 8.81 9.94
CA LEU A 103 1.30 9.09 8.80
C LEU A 103 1.43 7.88 7.87
N SER A 104 1.57 6.68 8.43
CA SER A 104 1.63 5.44 7.65
C SER A 104 0.35 5.22 6.85
N PHE A 105 -0.82 5.54 7.42
CA PHE A 105 -2.11 5.43 6.77
C PHE A 105 -2.28 6.44 5.63
N VAL A 106 -1.85 7.69 5.84
CA VAL A 106 -1.85 8.72 4.80
C VAL A 106 -0.89 8.36 3.65
N ALA A 107 0.29 7.84 3.98
CA ALA A 107 1.22 7.35 2.96
C ALA A 107 0.61 6.18 2.17
N ASP A 108 -0.13 5.31 2.84
CA ASP A 108 -0.82 4.17 2.23
C ASP A 108 -1.94 4.58 1.28
N SER A 109 -2.79 5.51 1.70
CA SER A 109 -3.88 6.03 0.87
C SER A 109 -3.35 6.74 -0.37
N ARG A 110 -2.24 7.48 -0.24
CA ARG A 110 -1.52 8.08 -1.38
C ARG A 110 -0.96 7.02 -2.32
N ARG A 111 -0.37 5.94 -1.81
CA ARG A 111 0.13 4.82 -2.63
C ARG A 111 -1.00 4.16 -3.42
N LYS A 112 -2.15 3.94 -2.76
CA LYS A 112 -3.36 3.41 -3.41
C LYS A 112 -3.86 4.32 -4.53
N ALA A 113 -4.00 5.61 -4.24
CA ALA A 113 -4.46 6.60 -5.21
C ALA A 113 -3.53 6.70 -6.43
N ARG A 114 -2.20 6.65 -6.22
CA ARG A 114 -1.22 6.64 -7.31
C ARG A 114 -1.27 5.35 -8.12
N ALA A 115 -1.47 4.20 -7.49
CA ALA A 115 -1.65 2.94 -8.23
C ALA A 115 -2.91 3.00 -9.12
N GLU A 116 -4.05 3.46 -8.61
CA GLU A 116 -5.28 3.67 -9.38
C GLU A 116 -5.08 4.70 -10.51
N GLN A 117 -4.40 5.81 -10.22
CA GLN A 117 -4.08 6.83 -11.21
C GLN A 117 -3.19 6.29 -12.33
N SER A 118 -2.15 5.51 -11.99
CA SER A 118 -1.25 4.90 -12.98
C SER A 118 -1.96 3.90 -13.88
N MET A 119 -2.91 3.11 -13.33
CA MET A 119 -3.76 2.22 -14.12
C MET A 119 -4.60 3.05 -15.09
N ARG A 120 -5.42 3.99 -14.59
CA ARG A 120 -6.27 4.83 -15.45
C ARG A 120 -5.49 5.60 -16.50
N ALA A 121 -4.32 6.14 -16.16
CA ALA A 121 -3.46 6.86 -17.09
C ALA A 121 -2.88 5.92 -18.18
N THR A 122 -2.53 4.68 -17.81
CA THR A 122 -2.07 3.67 -18.76
C THR A 122 -3.21 3.19 -19.66
N GLU A 123 -4.40 2.96 -19.11
CA GLU A 123 -5.60 2.56 -19.84
C GLU A 123 -6.02 3.64 -20.85
N ASN A 124 -6.04 4.91 -20.44
CA ASN A 124 -6.34 6.04 -21.32
C ASN A 124 -5.29 6.23 -22.43
N ARG A 125 -4.01 6.01 -22.12
CA ARG A 125 -2.91 6.21 -23.09
C ARG A 125 -2.83 5.11 -24.14
N TRP A 126 -3.11 3.86 -23.74
CA TRP A 126 -2.89 2.68 -24.58
C TRP A 126 -4.18 1.94 -24.96
N GLY A 127 -5.35 2.45 -24.58
CA GLY A 127 -6.66 1.87 -24.94
C GLY A 127 -7.01 0.58 -24.19
N TRP A 128 -6.31 0.29 -23.09
CA TRP A 128 -6.49 -0.92 -22.28
C TRP A 128 -7.69 -0.80 -21.33
N GLY A 129 -8.89 -0.57 -21.85
CA GLY A 129 -10.11 -0.43 -21.06
C GLY A 129 -11.38 -0.85 -21.78
N ASN A 130 -11.28 -1.17 -23.07
CA ASN A 130 -12.37 -1.78 -23.83
C ASN A 130 -12.15 -3.29 -23.84
N GLY A 131 -13.08 -4.04 -23.24
CA GLY A 131 -13.14 -5.49 -23.33
C GLY A 131 -13.13 -6.00 -24.79
N PRO A 132 -13.07 -7.34 -24.96
CA PRO A 132 -12.53 -7.99 -26.16
C PRO A 132 -13.21 -7.53 -27.45
N VAL A 133 -12.41 -7.27 -28.49
CA VAL A 133 -12.91 -7.31 -29.87
C VAL A 133 -13.41 -8.74 -30.08
N LYS A 134 -14.73 -8.92 -30.04
CA LYS A 134 -15.38 -10.11 -30.56
C LYS A 134 -14.99 -10.21 -32.04
N SER A 135 -14.18 -11.20 -32.39
CA SER A 135 -14.16 -11.79 -33.73
C SER A 135 -15.43 -12.59 -33.94
#